data_AF-A0A661HPZ8-F1
#
_entry.id   AF-A0A661HPZ8-F1
#
_cell.length_a   1.000
_cell.length_b   1.000
_cell.length_c   1.000
_cell.angle_alpha   90.00
_cell.angle_beta   90.00
_cell.angle_gamma   90.00
#
_symmetry.space_group_name_H-M   'P 1'
#
loop_
_entity.id
_entity.type
_entity.pdbx_description
1 polymer ?
#
loop_
_entity_poly.entity_id
_entity_poly.type
_entity_poly.pdbx_seq_one_letter_code
_entity_poly.pdbx_strand_id
1 'polypeptide(L)'
;MLLFLKSEGRFDKDKFDDFNEIMSWDKNRFENLKKNGWIEVFRKGGNRGSRRALYQLSYKAQRVLTSIYKKLSGEEIPTTQSSNPLFAKNVSYSDKVYRNFIIEMNEFIKQQRHLSPE
;
A
#
# COMPACT_ATOMS: atom_id res chain seq x y z
N MET A 1 -3.45 8.13 3.10
CA MET A 1 -2.32 8.40 4.02
C MET A 1 -1.05 7.67 3.61
N LEU A 2 -1.01 6.33 3.53
CA LEU A 2 0.23 5.59 3.22
C LEU A 2 0.90 5.98 1.89
N LEU A 3 0.12 6.31 0.85
CA LEU A 3 0.65 6.79 -0.43
C LEU A 3 1.41 8.12 -0.29
N PHE A 4 0.87 9.07 0.49
CA PHE A 4 1.53 10.36 0.78
C PHE A 4 2.78 10.20 1.64
N LEU A 5 2.73 9.32 2.65
CA LEU A 5 3.92 9.03 3.45
C LEU A 5 5.02 8.34 2.63
N LYS A 6 4.64 7.60 1.57
CA LYS A 6 5.59 6.99 0.64
C LYS A 6 6.31 8.02 -0.22
N SER A 7 5.65 9.10 -0.63
CA SER A 7 6.31 10.19 -1.36
C SER A 7 7.25 11.02 -0.49
N GLU A 8 6.94 11.19 0.80
CA GLU A 8 7.79 11.92 1.74
C GLU A 8 9.02 11.11 2.19
N GLY A 9 8.90 9.78 2.28
CA GLY A 9 9.97 8.89 2.69
C GLY A 9 10.18 8.85 4.22
N ARG A 10 10.86 9.86 4.78
CA ARG A 10 11.04 10.03 6.23
C ARG A 10 10.38 11.33 6.67
N PHE A 11 9.54 11.27 7.68
CA PHE A 11 8.73 12.41 8.12
C PHE A 11 8.74 12.56 9.64
N ASP A 12 8.55 13.78 10.12
CA ASP A 12 8.24 14.05 11.52
C ASP A 12 6.72 14.15 11.73
N LYS A 13 6.29 14.39 12.98
CA LYS A 13 4.86 14.46 13.30
C LYS A 13 4.19 15.70 12.68
N ASP A 14 4.88 16.84 12.66
CA ASP A 14 4.40 18.06 12.03
C ASP A 14 4.08 17.84 10.53
N LYS A 15 5.02 17.25 9.78
CA LYS A 15 4.82 16.85 8.38
C LYS A 15 3.64 15.88 8.19
N PHE A 16 3.44 14.97 9.14
CA PHE A 16 2.28 14.07 9.09
C PHE A 16 0.97 14.84 9.28
N ASP A 17 0.96 15.80 10.20
CA ASP A 17 -0.22 16.59 10.52
C ASP A 17 -0.63 17.47 9.33
N ASP A 18 0.33 18.05 8.59
CA ASP A 18 0.07 18.76 7.31
C ASP A 18 -0.73 17.89 6.31
N PHE A 19 -0.32 16.63 6.12
CA PHE A 19 -1.08 15.70 5.26
C PHE A 19 -2.42 15.27 5.87
N ASN A 20 -2.51 15.28 7.19
CA ASN A 20 -3.71 14.89 7.92
C ASN A 20 -4.78 15.98 7.87
N GLU A 21 -4.44 17.24 7.60
CA GLU A 21 -5.43 18.32 7.41
C GLU A 21 -6.44 17.99 6.31
N ILE A 22 -5.97 17.35 5.23
CA ILE A 22 -6.81 16.90 4.10
C ILE A 22 -7.82 15.82 4.55
N MET A 23 -7.50 15.08 5.61
CA MET A 23 -8.32 13.97 6.14
C MET A 23 -8.52 14.09 7.66
N SER A 24 -8.89 15.30 8.11
CA SER A 24 -8.89 15.73 9.52
C SER A 24 -9.92 15.03 10.42
N TRP A 25 -10.84 14.24 9.84
CA TRP A 25 -11.89 13.53 10.58
C TRP A 25 -11.35 12.41 11.48
N ASP A 26 -10.15 11.89 11.23
CA ASP A 26 -9.52 10.86 12.08
C ASP A 26 -8.38 11.46 12.92
N LYS A 27 -8.72 11.89 14.14
CA LYS A 27 -7.78 12.47 15.11
C LYS A 27 -6.75 11.47 15.64
N ASN A 28 -7.06 10.17 15.59
CA ASN A 28 -6.20 9.12 16.13
C ASN A 28 -5.36 8.42 15.05
N ARG A 29 -5.40 8.92 13.81
CA ARG A 29 -4.79 8.27 12.65
C ARG A 29 -3.32 7.94 12.85
N PHE A 30 -2.55 8.90 13.35
CA PHE A 30 -1.12 8.73 13.58
C PHE A 30 -0.85 7.57 14.56
N GLU A 31 -1.51 7.60 15.71
CA GLU A 31 -1.34 6.57 16.74
C GLU A 31 -1.88 5.21 16.27
N ASN A 32 -2.98 5.18 15.52
CA ASN A 32 -3.51 3.97 14.91
C ASN A 32 -2.55 3.37 13.89
N LEU A 33 -1.96 4.18 13.01
CA LEU A 33 -0.97 3.73 12.03
C LEU A 33 0.28 3.17 12.71
N LYS A 34 0.73 3.82 13.78
CA LYS A 34 1.90 3.38 14.56
C LYS A 34 1.60 2.10 15.35
N LYS A 35 0.48 2.07 16.08
CA LYS A 35 0.01 0.91 16.87
C LYS A 35 -0.18 -0.32 15.98
N ASN A 36 -0.77 -0.12 14.80
CA ASN A 36 -0.97 -1.19 13.83
C ASN A 36 0.31 -1.50 13.03
N GLY A 37 1.44 -0.84 13.29
CA GLY A 37 2.73 -1.14 12.66
C GLY A 37 2.85 -0.76 11.18
N TRP A 38 2.03 0.18 10.69
CA TRP A 38 2.16 0.72 9.33
C TRP A 38 3.29 1.76 9.23
N ILE A 39 3.52 2.48 10.32
CA ILE A 39 4.64 3.42 10.46
C ILE A 39 5.50 2.99 11.65
N GLU A 40 6.81 3.19 11.53
CA GLU A 40 7.78 2.81 12.54
C GLU A 40 8.72 3.98 12.84
N VAL A 41 9.33 3.96 14.04
CA VAL A 41 10.28 4.98 14.46
C VAL A 41 11.62 4.71 13.77
N PHE A 42 12.00 5.57 12.84
CA PHE A 42 13.33 5.55 12.23
C PHE A 42 14.38 6.08 13.21
N ARG A 43 14.07 7.20 13.88
CA ARG A 43 14.96 7.82 14.86
C ARG A 43 14.14 8.35 16.04
N LYS A 44 14.48 7.91 17.25
CA LYS A 44 13.90 8.48 18.48
C LYS A 44 14.36 9.93 18.64
N GLY A 45 13.46 10.80 19.09
CA GLY A 45 13.81 12.15 19.49
C GLY A 45 14.78 12.16 20.68
N GLY A 46 15.60 13.19 20.79
CA GLY A 46 16.56 13.33 21.89
C GLY A 46 15.94 14.00 23.14
N ASN A 47 16.34 13.55 24.34
CA ASN A 47 15.85 14.09 25.62
C ASN A 47 16.37 15.50 25.96
N ARG A 48 17.50 15.93 25.36
CA ARG A 48 18.14 17.23 25.62
C ARG A 48 18.39 17.95 24.29
N GLY A 49 17.39 18.69 23.83
CA GLY A 49 17.52 19.75 22.83
C GLY A 49 17.75 19.32 21.37
N SER A 50 16.68 19.43 20.55
CA SER A 50 16.68 19.77 19.12
C SER A 50 16.36 18.69 18.07
N ARG A 51 16.61 17.39 18.30
CA ARG A 51 16.28 16.40 17.24
C ARG A 51 14.86 15.85 17.36
N ARG A 52 14.02 16.22 16.39
CA ARG A 52 12.68 15.65 16.18
C ARG A 52 12.75 14.14 15.93
N ALA A 53 11.74 13.43 16.42
CA ALA A 53 11.52 12.03 16.10
C ALA A 53 11.19 11.91 14.61
N LEU A 54 11.82 10.95 13.95
CA LEU A 54 11.56 10.64 12.55
C LEU A 54 10.89 9.29 12.44
N TYR A 55 9.89 9.24 11.58
CA TYR A 55 9.08 8.09 11.26
C TYR A 55 9.29 7.71 9.80
N GLN A 56 9.08 6.44 9.50
CA GLN A 56 9.07 5.93 8.15
C GLN A 56 7.99 4.87 8.01
N LEU A 57 7.67 4.52 6.77
CA LEU A 57 6.81 3.38 6.48
C LEU A 57 7.53 2.08 6.84
N SER A 58 6.84 1.20 7.55
CA SER A 58 7.35 -0.12 7.88
C SER A 58 7.48 -1.00 6.65
N TYR A 59 8.27 -2.07 6.76
CA TYR A 59 8.47 -3.02 5.66
C TYR A 59 7.14 -3.58 5.10
N LYS A 60 6.18 -3.89 5.98
CA LYS A 60 4.86 -4.38 5.52
C LYS A 60 4.09 -3.32 4.74
N ALA A 61 4.17 -2.05 5.15
CA ALA A 61 3.48 -0.97 4.46
C ALA A 61 4.08 -0.78 3.05
N GLN A 62 5.41 -0.83 2.95
CA GLN A 62 6.10 -0.75 1.67
C GLN A 62 5.71 -1.91 0.73
N ARG A 63 5.63 -3.15 1.24
CA ARG A 63 5.19 -4.32 0.45
C ARG A 63 3.77 -4.18 -0.07
N VAL A 64 2.85 -3.70 0.77
CA VAL A 64 1.45 -3.43 0.36
C VAL A 64 1.42 -2.35 -0.71
N LEU A 65 2.14 -1.24 -0.52
CA LEU A 65 2.20 -0.15 -1.50
C LEU A 65 2.77 -0.62 -2.84
N THR A 66 3.84 -1.41 -2.85
CA THR A 66 4.36 -2.01 -4.09
C THR A 66 3.28 -2.83 -4.79
N SER A 67 2.52 -3.64 -4.05
CA SER A 67 1.42 -4.44 -4.60
C SER A 67 0.27 -3.59 -5.16
N ILE A 68 0.01 -2.42 -4.57
CA ILE A 68 -0.97 -1.45 -5.07
C ILE A 68 -0.45 -0.77 -6.34
N TYR A 69 0.79 -0.26 -6.32
CA TYR A 69 1.37 0.41 -7.49
C TYR A 69 1.42 -0.48 -8.72
N LYS A 70 1.79 -1.76 -8.56
CA LYS A 70 1.74 -2.75 -9.64
C LYS A 70 0.35 -2.88 -10.26
N LYS A 71 -0.71 -2.88 -9.45
CA LYS A 71 -2.09 -2.94 -9.95
C LYS A 71 -2.49 -1.65 -10.66
N LEU A 72 -2.12 -0.50 -10.10
CA LEU A 72 -2.41 0.81 -10.69
C LEU A 72 -1.66 1.04 -12.00
N SER A 73 -0.46 0.45 -12.16
CA SER A 73 0.32 0.50 -13.40
C SER A 73 -0.13 -0.50 -14.46
N GLY A 74 -1.21 -1.26 -14.22
CA GLY A 74 -1.69 -2.28 -15.16
C GLY A 74 -0.75 -3.48 -15.29
N GLU A 75 0.02 -3.81 -14.24
CA GLU A 75 0.67 -5.12 -14.19
C GLU A 75 -0.37 -6.22 -13.95
N GLU A 76 -0.05 -7.43 -14.43
CA GLU A 76 -0.93 -8.58 -14.26
C GLU A 76 -1.08 -8.94 -12.79
N ILE A 77 -2.30 -9.30 -12.42
CA ILE A 77 -2.61 -9.79 -11.08
C ILE A 77 -2.24 -11.27 -11.02
N PRO A 78 -1.46 -11.72 -10.01
CA PRO A 78 -1.06 -13.12 -9.92
C PRO A 78 -2.27 -14.08 -9.86
N THR A 79 -2.22 -15.15 -10.65
CA THR A 79 -3.27 -16.17 -10.79
C THR A 79 -2.87 -17.54 -10.22
N THR A 80 -1.76 -17.61 -9.48
CA THR A 80 -1.30 -18.85 -8.84
C THR A 80 -1.81 -18.94 -7.41
N GLN A 81 -2.15 -20.16 -6.96
CA GLN A 81 -2.62 -20.41 -5.60
C GLN A 81 -1.64 -19.92 -4.51
N SER A 82 -0.33 -20.00 -4.75
CA SER A 82 0.70 -19.58 -3.79
C SER A 82 0.76 -18.06 -3.58
N SER A 83 0.35 -17.28 -4.58
CA SER A 83 0.43 -15.81 -4.56
C SER A 83 -0.93 -15.14 -4.41
N ASN A 84 -2.01 -15.85 -4.74
CA ASN A 84 -3.37 -15.37 -4.68
C ASN A 84 -4.31 -16.45 -4.12
N PRO A 85 -4.83 -16.28 -2.90
CA PRO A 85 -5.71 -17.27 -2.26
C PRO A 85 -7.03 -17.48 -3.02
N LEU A 86 -7.46 -16.54 -3.88
CA LEU A 86 -8.66 -16.68 -4.71
C LEU A 86 -8.53 -17.84 -5.73
N PHE A 87 -7.30 -18.25 -6.04
CA PHE A 87 -7.01 -19.37 -6.93
C PHE A 87 -6.79 -20.69 -6.18
N ALA A 88 -7.07 -20.75 -4.87
CA ALA A 88 -7.05 -22.00 -4.12
C ALA A 88 -8.24 -22.91 -4.51
N LYS A 89 -8.09 -24.22 -4.25
CA LYS A 89 -9.09 -25.23 -4.64
C LYS A 89 -10.43 -25.08 -3.91
N ASN A 90 -10.39 -24.74 -2.62
CA ASN A 90 -11.57 -24.72 -1.74
C ASN A 90 -11.94 -23.27 -1.35
N VAL A 91 -12.42 -22.49 -2.31
CA VAL A 91 -12.80 -21.09 -2.12
C VAL A 91 -14.31 -20.86 -2.26
N SER A 92 -14.80 -19.76 -1.70
CA SER A 92 -16.22 -19.42 -1.73
C SER A 92 -16.71 -19.13 -3.15
N TYR A 93 -18.03 -19.08 -3.36
CA TYR A 93 -18.60 -18.70 -4.66
C TYR A 93 -18.13 -17.30 -5.08
N SER A 94 -18.15 -16.33 -4.17
CA SER A 94 -17.70 -14.97 -4.43
C SER A 94 -16.23 -14.93 -4.87
N ASP A 95 -15.36 -15.73 -4.26
CA ASP A 95 -13.96 -15.83 -4.65
C ASP A 95 -13.80 -16.39 -6.08
N LYS A 96 -14.65 -17.33 -6.48
CA LYS A 96 -14.68 -17.86 -7.86
C LYS A 96 -15.12 -16.79 -8.87
N VAL A 97 -16.07 -15.94 -8.49
CA VAL A 97 -16.47 -14.81 -9.33
C VAL A 97 -15.32 -13.81 -9.46
N TYR A 98 -14.66 -13.46 -8.36
CA TYR A 98 -13.52 -12.53 -8.38
C TYR A 98 -12.30 -13.06 -9.15
N ARG A 99 -11.96 -14.35 -9.03
CA ARG A 99 -10.85 -14.91 -9.80
C ARG A 99 -11.14 -14.90 -11.30
N ASN A 100 -12.41 -15.09 -11.71
CA ASN A 100 -12.79 -15.02 -13.13
C ASN A 100 -12.60 -13.60 -13.67
N PHE A 101 -13.03 -12.58 -12.93
CA PHE A 101 -12.75 -11.18 -13.29
C PHE A 101 -11.24 -10.89 -13.38
N ILE A 102 -10.43 -11.44 -12.47
CA ILE A 102 -8.96 -11.30 -12.55
C ILE A 102 -8.39 -11.92 -13.83
N ILE A 103 -8.90 -13.09 -14.24
CA ILE A 103 -8.49 -13.74 -15.50
C ILE A 103 -8.83 -12.83 -16.68
N GLU A 104 -10.07 -12.34 -16.76
CA GLU A 104 -10.52 -11.44 -17.84
C GLU A 104 -9.68 -10.15 -17.89
N MET A 105 -9.41 -9.53 -16.73
CA MET A 105 -8.57 -8.34 -16.63
C MET A 105 -7.14 -8.60 -17.15
N ASN A 106 -6.55 -9.75 -16.79
CA ASN A 106 -5.20 -10.09 -17.24
C ASN A 106 -5.15 -10.33 -18.75
N GLU A 107 -6.17 -10.98 -19.32
CA GLU A 107 -6.27 -11.16 -20.77
C GLU A 107 -6.41 -9.81 -21.49
N PHE A 108 -7.22 -8.89 -20.96
CA PHE A 108 -7.32 -7.53 -21.48
C PHE A 108 -5.98 -6.78 -21.43
N ILE A 109 -5.25 -6.85 -20.32
CA ILE A 109 -3.92 -6.22 -20.17
C ILE A 109 -2.94 -6.78 -21.21
N LYS A 110 -2.93 -8.09 -21.43
CA LYS A 110 -2.07 -8.73 -22.45
C LYS A 110 -2.41 -8.22 -23.85
N GLN A 111 -3.70 -8.18 -24.20
CA GLN A 111 -4.16 -7.66 -25.49
C GLN A 111 -3.70 -6.21 -25.71
N GLN A 112 -3.85 -5.33 -24.71
CA GLN A 112 -3.40 -3.94 -24.82
C GLN A 112 -1.89 -3.82 -25.07
N ARG A 113 -1.07 -4.65 -24.42
CA ARG A 113 0.39 -4.66 -24.64
C ARG A 113 0.77 -5.11 -26.04
N HIS A 114 0.00 -6.01 -26.65
CA HIS A 114 0.23 -6.47 -28.02
C HIS A 114 -0.22 -5.45 -29.08
N LEU A 115 -1.16 -4.56 -28.74
CA LEU A 115 -1.66 -3.49 -29.61
C LEU A 115 -0.75 -2.25 -29.65
N SER A 116 0.29 -2.18 -28.82
CA SER A 116 1.27 -1.09 -28.79
C SER A 116 2.54 -1.34 -29.64
N PRO A 117 2.45 -1.52 -30.97
CA PRO A 117 3.56 -1.18 -31.85
C PRO A 117 3.16 -0.04 -32.80
N GLU A 118 3.49 1.20 -32.42
CA GLU A 118 3.87 2.33 -33.29
C GLU A 118 4.62 3.39 -32.46
#